data_AF-A0A0F7CIK0-F1
#
_entry.id   AF-A0A0F7CIK0-F1
#
_cell.length_a   1.000
_cell.length_b   1.000
_cell.length_c   1.000
_cell.angle_alpha   90.00
_cell.angle_beta   90.00
_cell.angle_gamma   90.00
#
_symmetry.space_group_name_H-M   'P 1'
#
loop_
_entity.id
_entity.type
_entity.pdbx_description
1 polymer ?
#
loop_
_entity_poly.entity_id
_entity_poly.type
_entity_poly.pdbx_seq_one_letter_code
_entity_poly.pdbx_strand_id
1 'polypeptide(L)'
;MLRGRNWIIITLVALVCTAGWDTSSVSGYSGFAIGQADSSRAQSPAERAQPPVTAEANALKLEQQAETLYGFVTEGNINKARVTMDAISRLFVQSSFDGLTSVEGVNALSGAIIDMKAVVAEVSMQQERWEASAARLRLAANSLAHPRQPMWLQYYKLIREDLNDMEQSAAKSDMTGWRTAVARIQERYDTIRPAVIIARKPEEVNRFDAWLSYAAGLVSGSRPPEREELMNAVSHGREAARVMFGKEKDEPALSLPLAPREYGLAGWLGAGFILAALFYTAYRKYRGEKSRWQLF
;
A
#
# COMPACT_ATOMS: atom_id res chain seq x y z
N MET A 1 -8.21 37.38 44.70
CA MET A 1 -6.73 37.39 44.64
C MET A 1 -6.21 36.05 45.16
N LEU A 2 -5.71 35.21 44.24
CA LEU A 2 -4.36 34.63 44.21
C LEU A 2 -4.09 33.56 45.30
N ARG A 3 -4.24 32.28 44.91
CA ARG A 3 -3.13 31.36 44.55
C ARG A 3 -2.37 30.85 45.78
N GLY A 4 -2.77 29.68 46.26
CA GLY A 4 -2.01 28.92 47.25
C GLY A 4 -2.29 27.42 47.10
N ARG A 5 -1.41 26.69 46.41
CA ARG A 5 -1.11 25.24 46.57
C ARG A 5 -0.20 24.72 45.45
N ASN A 6 1.02 25.25 45.38
CA ASN A 6 2.03 24.79 44.41
C ASN A 6 3.39 24.52 45.09
N TRP A 7 3.40 23.74 46.19
CA TRP A 7 4.64 23.47 46.93
C TRP A 7 4.78 22.06 47.51
N ILE A 8 4.16 21.05 46.89
CA ILE A 8 4.31 19.64 47.32
C ILE A 8 4.78 18.71 46.17
N ILE A 9 4.85 19.19 44.91
CA ILE A 9 5.20 18.34 43.76
C ILE A 9 6.70 18.42 43.38
N ILE A 10 7.49 19.27 44.03
CA ILE A 10 8.91 19.50 43.68
C ILE A 10 9.90 18.59 44.45
N THR A 11 9.43 17.78 45.41
CA THR A 11 10.29 16.92 46.24
C THR A 11 10.24 15.42 45.91
N LEU A 12 9.85 15.05 44.68
CA LEU A 12 9.92 13.66 44.20
C LEU A 12 10.61 13.53 42.83
N VAL A 13 11.61 14.40 42.59
CA VAL A 13 12.48 14.43 41.40
C VAL A 13 13.95 14.09 41.76
N ALA A 14 14.25 13.69 43.00
CA ALA A 14 15.63 13.52 43.47
C ALA A 14 15.91 12.21 44.22
N LEU A 15 15.28 11.09 43.82
CA LEU A 15 15.59 9.78 44.40
C LEU A 15 15.93 8.76 43.30
N VAL A 16 17.23 8.46 43.20
CA VAL A 16 17.87 7.32 42.52
C VAL A 16 18.08 7.43 41.00
N CYS A 17 19.07 8.26 40.65
CA CYS A 17 20.16 7.79 39.80
C CYS A 17 21.00 6.75 40.58
N THR A 18 21.69 5.86 39.86
CA THR A 18 22.72 4.87 40.28
C THR A 18 22.27 3.41 40.36
N ALA A 19 22.37 2.72 39.22
CA ALA A 19 22.78 1.32 39.14
C ALA A 19 23.20 1.02 37.70
N GLY A 20 24.48 1.23 37.40
CA GLY A 20 25.14 0.39 36.39
C GLY A 20 25.38 -0.99 37.00
N TRP A 21 25.50 -2.02 36.15
CA TRP A 21 26.53 -3.05 36.21
C TRP A 21 26.41 -4.00 35.01
N ASP A 22 27.54 -4.15 34.33
CA ASP A 22 27.94 -5.32 33.55
C ASP A 22 27.62 -6.64 34.26
N THR A 23 27.28 -7.68 33.50
CA THR A 23 27.80 -9.04 33.75
C THR A 23 27.82 -9.84 32.45
N SER A 24 29.01 -9.92 31.88
CA SER A 24 29.53 -11.08 31.18
C SER A 24 29.50 -12.35 32.06
N SER A 25 29.69 -13.51 31.41
CA SER A 25 29.93 -14.88 31.94
C SER A 25 28.67 -15.79 31.85
N VAL A 26 28.72 -17.06 31.46
CA VAL A 26 29.74 -18.12 31.55
C VAL A 26 29.52 -19.18 30.45
N SER A 27 30.65 -19.78 30.02
CA SER A 27 30.93 -21.15 29.55
C SER A 27 29.74 -22.11 29.30
N GLY A 28 29.70 -22.90 28.23
CA GLY A 28 30.78 -23.70 27.68
C GLY A 28 30.59 -25.17 28.11
N TYR A 29 30.12 -26.01 27.20
CA TYR A 29 30.30 -27.46 27.23
C TYR A 29 30.46 -27.98 25.81
N SER A 30 31.67 -28.46 25.52
CA SER A 30 32.03 -29.29 24.38
C SER A 30 31.82 -30.77 24.71
N GLY A 31 31.53 -31.55 23.67
CA GLY A 31 31.74 -33.00 23.63
C GLY A 31 30.45 -33.81 23.45
N PHE A 32 30.21 -34.35 22.27
CA PHE A 32 30.68 -35.69 21.86
C PHE A 32 30.10 -36.06 20.49
N ALA A 33 30.87 -36.86 19.77
CA ALA A 33 30.70 -37.21 18.36
C ALA A 33 29.85 -38.47 18.13
N ILE A 34 29.68 -38.77 16.83
CA ILE A 34 29.31 -40.05 16.18
C ILE A 34 27.83 -40.20 15.83
N GLY A 35 27.58 -40.43 14.53
CA GLY A 35 26.36 -41.08 14.07
C GLY A 35 25.88 -40.61 12.70
N GLN A 36 26.58 -41.00 11.64
CA GLN A 36 26.06 -40.97 10.28
C GLN A 36 24.87 -41.96 10.22
N ALA A 37 23.66 -41.44 10.00
CA ALA A 37 22.50 -42.25 9.67
C ALA A 37 21.72 -41.54 8.57
N ASP A 38 21.80 -42.13 7.39
CA ASP A 38 20.92 -41.92 6.26
C ASP A 38 19.46 -42.01 6.71
N SER A 39 18.73 -40.93 6.55
CA SER A 39 17.27 -40.97 6.50
C SER A 39 16.80 -39.85 5.60
N SER A 40 16.75 -40.16 4.31
CA SER A 40 15.68 -39.82 3.37
C SER A 40 14.71 -38.77 3.92
N ARG A 41 15.09 -37.50 3.77
CA ARG A 41 14.19 -36.37 3.96
C ARG A 41 13.20 -36.41 2.80
N ALA A 42 12.05 -37.05 3.05
CA ALA A 42 10.85 -36.81 2.28
C ALA A 42 10.64 -35.29 2.26
N GLN A 43 10.88 -34.69 1.10
CA GLN A 43 10.62 -33.28 0.85
C GLN A 43 9.10 -33.11 0.97
N SER A 44 8.67 -32.49 2.07
CA SER A 44 7.31 -31.99 2.21
C SER A 44 7.03 -30.99 1.08
N PRO A 45 5.99 -31.18 0.26
CA PRO A 45 5.62 -30.26 -0.80
C PRO A 45 4.83 -29.08 -0.21
N ALA A 46 5.48 -28.21 0.57
CA ALA A 46 4.86 -26.97 1.06
C ALA A 46 5.88 -26.01 1.73
N GLU A 47 7.09 -25.88 1.19
CA GLU A 47 7.88 -24.67 1.49
C GLU A 47 7.24 -23.55 0.67
N ARG A 48 6.33 -22.80 1.31
CA ARG A 48 5.68 -21.64 0.69
C ARG A 48 6.77 -20.77 0.08
N ALA A 49 6.72 -20.61 -1.24
CA ALA A 49 7.65 -19.84 -2.05
C ALA A 49 7.71 -18.38 -1.56
N GLN A 50 8.48 -18.15 -0.51
CA GLN A 50 8.93 -16.82 -0.16
C GLN A 50 10.02 -16.47 -1.17
N PRO A 51 9.93 -15.30 -1.83
CA PRO A 51 10.97 -14.87 -2.75
C PRO A 51 12.33 -14.89 -2.02
N PRO A 52 13.42 -15.17 -2.74
CA PRO A 52 14.74 -15.17 -2.12
C PRO A 52 14.99 -13.79 -1.50
N VAL A 53 15.54 -13.75 -0.28
CA VAL A 53 15.81 -12.51 0.49
C VAL A 53 16.56 -11.45 -0.33
N THR A 54 17.36 -11.89 -1.32
CA THR A 54 18.07 -11.03 -2.26
C THR A 54 17.15 -10.31 -3.25
N ALA A 55 16.07 -10.94 -3.71
CA ALA A 55 15.11 -10.34 -4.64
C ALA A 55 14.33 -9.21 -3.97
N GLU A 56 13.84 -9.43 -2.74
CA GLU A 56 13.15 -8.38 -1.96
C GLU A 56 14.07 -7.19 -1.69
N ALA A 57 15.32 -7.43 -1.30
CA ALA A 57 16.30 -6.38 -1.09
C ALA A 57 16.60 -5.57 -2.36
N ASN A 58 16.63 -6.23 -3.53
CA ASN A 58 16.83 -5.57 -4.81
C ASN A 58 15.61 -4.76 -5.23
N ALA A 59 14.39 -5.25 -4.99
CA ALA A 59 13.16 -4.51 -5.24
C ALA A 59 13.08 -3.23 -4.39
N LEU A 60 13.44 -3.31 -3.11
CA LEU A 60 13.47 -2.13 -2.22
C LEU A 60 14.52 -1.09 -2.68
N LYS A 61 15.71 -1.54 -3.10
CA LYS A 61 16.72 -0.65 -3.68
C LYS A 61 16.21 0.02 -4.96
N LEU A 62 15.50 -0.73 -5.80
CA LEU A 62 14.93 -0.19 -7.04
C LEU A 62 13.88 0.88 -6.75
N GLU A 63 13.00 0.64 -5.78
CA GLU A 63 12.02 1.61 -5.32
C GLU A 63 12.70 2.90 -4.81
N GLN A 64 13.73 2.78 -3.96
CA GLN A 64 14.44 3.94 -3.43
C GLN A 64 15.09 4.78 -4.54
N GLN A 65 15.67 4.13 -5.55
CA GLN A 65 16.24 4.82 -6.71
C GLN A 65 15.15 5.49 -7.55
N ALA A 66 14.00 4.83 -7.75
CA ALA A 66 12.87 5.39 -8.49
C ALA A 66 12.24 6.60 -7.76
N GLU A 67 12.16 6.56 -6.43
CA GLU A 67 11.72 7.70 -5.62
C GLU A 67 12.70 8.87 -5.72
N THR A 68 14.00 8.59 -5.64
CA THR A 68 15.05 9.60 -5.81
C THR A 68 14.99 10.25 -7.20
N LEU A 69 14.78 9.44 -8.24
CA LEU A 69 14.59 9.92 -9.61
C LEU A 69 13.39 10.85 -9.72
N TYR A 70 12.25 10.45 -9.14
CA TYR A 70 11.04 11.28 -9.13
C TYR A 70 11.29 12.63 -8.43
N GLY A 71 12.02 12.64 -7.32
CA GLY A 71 12.45 13.86 -6.63
C GLY A 71 13.26 14.77 -7.54
N PHE A 72 14.30 14.25 -8.22
CA PHE A 72 15.12 15.04 -9.13
C PHE A 72 14.35 15.57 -10.34
N VAL A 73 13.39 14.82 -10.88
CA VAL A 73 12.53 15.28 -11.97
C VAL A 73 11.65 16.43 -11.51
N THR A 74 11.04 16.31 -10.33
CA THR A 74 10.19 17.36 -9.74
C THR A 74 11.00 18.62 -9.40
N GLU A 75 12.26 18.46 -8.96
CA GLU A 75 13.19 19.58 -8.70
C GLU A 75 13.76 20.22 -9.99
N GLY A 76 13.49 19.65 -11.17
CA GLY A 76 14.07 20.08 -12.44
C GLY A 76 15.57 19.75 -12.57
N ASN A 77 16.12 18.86 -11.73
CA ASN A 77 17.53 18.46 -11.76
C ASN A 77 17.79 17.31 -12.75
N ILE A 78 17.83 17.67 -14.02
CA ILE A 78 17.92 16.73 -15.14
C ILE A 78 19.21 15.91 -15.16
N ASN A 79 20.34 16.53 -14.80
CA ASN A 79 21.63 15.84 -14.79
C ASN A 79 21.64 14.73 -13.74
N LYS A 80 21.12 15.00 -12.54
CA LYS A 80 20.99 13.95 -11.51
C LYS A 80 19.97 12.89 -11.92
N ALA A 81 18.84 13.29 -12.52
CA ALA A 81 17.84 12.34 -13.03
C ALA A 81 18.43 11.36 -14.06
N ARG A 82 19.26 11.83 -14.99
CA ARG A 82 19.99 10.99 -15.96
C ARG A 82 20.90 9.96 -15.28
N VAL A 83 21.72 10.41 -14.33
CA VAL A 83 22.63 9.54 -13.58
C VAL A 83 21.87 8.49 -12.77
N THR A 84 20.78 8.88 -12.10
CA THR A 84 19.91 7.96 -11.36
C THR A 84 19.23 6.95 -12.30
N MET A 85 18.80 7.38 -13.48
CA MET A 85 18.18 6.49 -14.48
C MET A 85 19.15 5.41 -14.98
N ASP A 86 20.43 5.76 -15.17
CA ASP A 86 21.47 4.78 -15.50
C ASP A 86 21.74 3.80 -14.35
N ALA A 87 21.67 4.28 -13.10
CA ALA A 87 21.79 3.43 -11.92
C ALA A 87 20.62 2.43 -11.82
N ILE A 88 19.39 2.89 -12.05
CA ILE A 88 18.18 2.05 -12.12
C ILE A 88 18.33 0.98 -13.20
N SER A 89 18.79 1.37 -14.40
CA SER A 89 18.98 0.43 -15.51
C SER A 89 20.00 -0.66 -15.18
N ARG A 90 21.14 -0.29 -14.57
CA ARG A 90 22.15 -1.28 -14.12
C ARG A 90 21.62 -2.18 -13.02
N LEU A 91 20.91 -1.62 -12.03
CA LEU A 91 20.33 -2.37 -10.94
C LEU A 91 19.31 -3.39 -11.46
N PHE A 92 18.45 -3.01 -12.39
CA PHE A 92 17.46 -3.90 -13.00
C PHE A 92 18.11 -5.11 -13.69
N VAL A 93 19.16 -4.89 -14.49
CA VAL A 93 19.87 -5.97 -15.20
C VAL A 93 20.60 -6.93 -14.24
N GLN A 94 21.13 -6.41 -13.13
CA GLN A 94 21.86 -7.21 -12.13
C GLN A 94 20.94 -7.93 -11.14
N SER A 95 19.66 -7.56 -11.09
CA SER A 95 18.70 -8.09 -10.13
C SER A 95 17.92 -9.27 -10.71
N SER A 96 17.74 -10.32 -9.90
CA SER A 96 16.69 -11.30 -10.13
C SER A 96 15.43 -10.88 -9.38
N PHE A 97 14.28 -10.96 -10.04
CA PHE A 97 12.95 -10.69 -9.48
C PHE A 97 12.10 -11.95 -9.39
N ASP A 98 12.75 -13.11 -9.42
CA ASP A 98 12.08 -14.41 -9.31
C ASP A 98 11.29 -14.50 -7.99
N GLY A 99 10.07 -15.02 -8.07
CA GLY A 99 9.13 -15.11 -6.96
C GLY A 99 8.46 -13.80 -6.51
N LEU A 100 8.85 -12.63 -7.04
CA LEU A 100 8.21 -11.35 -6.70
C LEU A 100 7.08 -10.96 -7.66
N THR A 101 7.23 -11.28 -8.94
CA THR A 101 6.25 -10.91 -9.96
C THR A 101 6.27 -11.91 -11.12
N SER A 102 5.26 -11.86 -12.00
CA SER A 102 5.19 -12.70 -13.19
C SER A 102 6.08 -12.16 -14.32
N VAL A 103 6.20 -12.93 -15.41
CA VAL A 103 6.92 -12.50 -16.61
C VAL A 103 6.34 -11.20 -17.18
N GLU A 104 5.02 -11.05 -17.14
CA GLU A 104 4.31 -9.83 -17.54
C GLU A 104 4.67 -8.64 -16.64
N GLY A 105 4.85 -8.87 -15.34
CA GLY A 105 5.30 -7.84 -14.40
C GLY A 105 6.73 -7.37 -14.66
N VAL A 106 7.65 -8.30 -14.92
CA VAL A 106 9.04 -7.95 -15.31
C VAL A 106 9.04 -7.16 -16.63
N ASN A 107 8.23 -7.56 -17.60
CA ASN A 107 8.09 -6.85 -18.86
C ASN A 107 7.49 -5.45 -18.67
N ALA A 108 6.46 -5.31 -17.83
CA ALA A 108 5.84 -4.02 -17.51
C ALA A 108 6.83 -3.06 -16.83
N LEU A 109 7.64 -3.57 -15.90
CA LEU A 109 8.71 -2.79 -15.26
C LEU A 109 9.79 -2.38 -16.27
N SER A 110 10.22 -3.31 -17.13
CA SER A 110 11.18 -3.00 -18.20
C SER A 110 10.64 -1.93 -19.14
N GLY A 111 9.36 -2.00 -19.52
CA GLY A 111 8.67 -0.98 -20.31
C GLY A 111 8.71 0.39 -19.64
N ALA A 112 8.37 0.49 -18.35
CA ALA A 112 8.42 1.75 -17.61
C ALA A 112 9.85 2.34 -17.53
N ILE A 113 10.87 1.48 -17.42
CA ILE A 113 12.29 1.89 -17.46
C ILE A 113 12.65 2.43 -18.85
N ILE A 114 12.24 1.74 -19.92
CA ILE A 114 12.50 2.15 -21.30
C ILE A 114 11.82 3.49 -21.61
N ASP A 115 10.55 3.65 -21.23
CA ASP A 115 9.77 4.87 -21.43
C ASP A 115 10.45 6.06 -20.74
N MET A 116 10.85 5.89 -19.47
CA MET A 116 11.55 6.95 -18.74
C MET A 116 12.90 7.28 -19.38
N LYS A 117 13.65 6.27 -19.85
CA LYS A 117 14.92 6.49 -20.54
C LYS A 117 14.74 7.27 -21.84
N ALA A 118 13.69 6.97 -22.61
CA ALA A 118 13.37 7.67 -23.84
C ALA A 118 13.05 9.14 -23.57
N VAL A 119 12.17 9.40 -22.59
CA VAL A 119 11.76 10.76 -22.19
C VAL A 119 12.96 11.59 -21.70
N VAL A 120 13.86 10.96 -20.94
CA VAL A 120 15.09 11.61 -20.45
C VAL A 120 16.09 11.96 -21.58
N ALA A 121 16.05 11.20 -22.67
CA ALA A 121 16.89 11.40 -23.85
C ALA A 121 16.31 12.43 -24.83
N GLU A 122 15.04 12.84 -24.68
CA GLU A 122 14.43 13.86 -25.54
C GLU A 122 15.13 15.22 -25.38
N VAL A 123 15.27 15.92 -26.50
CA VAL A 123 15.91 17.25 -26.57
C VAL A 123 14.94 18.35 -26.12
N SER A 124 13.63 18.13 -26.27
CA SER A 124 12.58 19.05 -25.83
C SER A 124 12.12 18.65 -24.42
N MET A 125 12.36 19.52 -23.44
CA MET A 125 11.90 19.28 -22.08
C MET A 125 10.41 19.59 -21.95
N GLN A 126 9.59 18.54 -21.99
CA GLN A 126 8.20 18.59 -21.57
C GLN A 126 8.13 18.09 -20.12
N GLN A 127 8.17 19.01 -19.16
CA GLN A 127 8.24 18.70 -17.73
C GLN A 127 7.14 17.72 -17.31
N GLU A 128 5.94 17.89 -17.85
CA GLU A 128 4.77 17.06 -17.57
C GLU A 128 4.99 15.60 -17.99
N ARG A 129 5.67 15.36 -19.12
CA ARG A 129 5.98 14.00 -19.60
C ARG A 129 7.05 13.32 -18.76
N TRP A 130 8.02 14.08 -18.28
CA TRP A 130 9.07 13.60 -17.39
C TRP A 130 8.48 13.18 -16.05
N GLU A 131 7.65 14.03 -15.47
CA GLU A 131 6.96 13.75 -14.21
C GLU A 131 6.04 12.53 -14.32
N ALA A 132 5.23 12.46 -15.39
CA ALA A 132 4.35 11.31 -15.62
C ALA A 132 5.13 9.99 -15.77
N SER A 133 6.24 10.00 -16.51
CA SER A 133 7.06 8.80 -16.73
C SER A 133 7.81 8.38 -15.46
N ALA A 134 8.32 9.34 -14.69
CA ALA A 134 8.95 9.09 -13.40
C ALA A 134 7.93 8.55 -12.38
N ALA A 135 6.70 9.08 -12.36
CA ALA A 135 5.63 8.59 -11.50
C ALA A 135 5.26 7.14 -11.83
N ARG A 136 5.13 6.80 -13.13
CA ARG A 136 4.87 5.43 -13.59
C ARG A 136 5.96 4.47 -13.13
N LEU A 137 7.23 4.83 -13.31
CA LEU A 137 8.36 4.01 -12.86
C LEU A 137 8.38 3.85 -11.34
N ARG A 138 8.10 4.93 -10.58
CA ARG A 138 7.98 4.88 -9.11
C ARG A 138 6.86 3.93 -8.67
N LEU A 139 5.67 4.02 -9.26
CA LEU A 139 4.55 3.15 -8.93
C LEU A 139 4.83 1.68 -9.28
N ALA A 140 5.49 1.43 -10.40
CA ALA A 140 5.92 0.09 -10.81
C ALA A 140 6.92 -0.51 -9.81
N ALA A 141 7.97 0.23 -9.47
CA ALA A 141 8.98 -0.19 -8.49
C ALA A 141 8.38 -0.40 -7.09
N ASN A 142 7.50 0.50 -6.64
CA ASN A 142 6.79 0.34 -5.37
C ASN A 142 5.92 -0.92 -5.35
N SER A 143 5.27 -1.27 -6.47
CA SER A 143 4.43 -2.48 -6.54
C SER A 143 5.22 -3.77 -6.43
N LEU A 144 6.46 -3.75 -6.92
CA LEU A 144 7.39 -4.85 -6.78
C LEU A 144 7.90 -4.99 -5.35
N ALA A 145 8.22 -3.88 -4.68
CA ALA A 145 8.72 -3.88 -3.31
C ALA A 145 7.63 -4.12 -2.26
N HIS A 146 6.39 -3.70 -2.54
CA HIS A 146 5.27 -3.74 -1.60
C HIS A 146 4.06 -4.50 -2.18
N PRO A 147 4.14 -5.83 -2.38
CA PRO A 147 3.07 -6.62 -3.02
C PRO A 147 1.75 -6.61 -2.23
N ARG A 148 1.80 -6.37 -0.91
CA ARG A 148 0.60 -6.36 -0.03
C ARG A 148 -0.13 -5.03 0.02
N GLN A 149 0.58 -3.90 -0.06
CA GLN A 149 -0.01 -2.55 0.07
C GLN A 149 0.67 -1.57 -0.89
N PRO A 150 0.52 -1.77 -2.21
CA PRO A 150 1.13 -0.89 -3.17
C PRO A 150 0.40 0.46 -3.23
N MET A 151 1.15 1.53 -3.51
CA MET A 151 0.66 2.91 -3.53
C MET A 151 -0.48 3.14 -4.54
N TRP A 152 -0.51 2.39 -5.64
CA TRP A 152 -1.54 2.56 -6.68
C TRP A 152 -2.95 2.24 -6.18
N LEU A 153 -3.11 1.52 -5.06
CA LEU A 153 -4.44 1.29 -4.46
C LEU A 153 -5.14 2.60 -4.07
N GLN A 154 -4.39 3.69 -3.86
CA GLN A 154 -4.95 5.02 -3.59
C GLN A 154 -5.76 5.56 -4.79
N TYR A 155 -5.42 5.15 -6.02
CA TYR A 155 -6.16 5.51 -7.24
C TYR A 155 -7.55 4.88 -7.30
N TYR A 156 -7.86 3.90 -6.45
CA TYR A 156 -9.20 3.32 -6.38
C TYR A 156 -10.28 4.38 -6.12
N LYS A 157 -10.00 5.35 -5.23
CA LYS A 157 -10.96 6.42 -4.91
C LYS A 157 -11.27 7.25 -6.14
N LEU A 158 -10.23 7.57 -6.91
CA LEU A 158 -10.28 8.37 -8.13
C LEU A 158 -11.07 7.65 -9.23
N ILE A 159 -10.73 6.39 -9.52
CA ILE A 159 -11.44 5.60 -10.53
C ILE A 159 -12.91 5.38 -10.14
N ARG A 160 -13.20 5.17 -8.85
CA ARG A 160 -14.58 5.04 -8.37
C ARG A 160 -15.37 6.34 -8.58
N GLU A 161 -14.75 7.48 -8.38
CA GLU A 161 -15.37 8.79 -8.65
C GLU A 161 -15.68 8.94 -10.14
N ASP A 162 -14.73 8.61 -11.02
CA ASP A 162 -14.96 8.68 -12.46
C ASP A 162 -16.06 7.69 -12.93
N LEU A 163 -16.14 6.50 -12.31
CA LEU A 163 -17.22 5.54 -12.55
C LEU A 163 -18.58 6.09 -12.12
N ASN A 164 -18.64 6.87 -11.03
CA ASN A 164 -19.87 7.53 -10.59
C ASN A 164 -20.27 8.66 -11.55
N ASP A 165 -19.31 9.41 -12.09
CA ASP A 165 -19.57 10.44 -13.11
C ASP A 165 -20.08 9.82 -14.40
N MET A 166 -19.53 8.65 -14.77
CA MET A 166 -20.00 7.86 -15.89
C MET A 166 -21.44 7.35 -15.67
N GLU A 167 -21.77 6.91 -14.45
CA GLU A 167 -23.15 6.53 -14.06
C GLU A 167 -24.13 7.69 -14.19
N GLN A 168 -23.76 8.87 -13.69
CA GLN A 168 -24.58 10.08 -13.81
C GLN A 168 -24.79 10.49 -15.27
N SER A 169 -23.75 10.37 -16.09
CA SER A 169 -23.81 10.66 -17.52
C SER A 169 -24.75 9.68 -18.23
N ALA A 170 -24.67 8.39 -17.91
CA ALA A 170 -25.55 7.38 -18.46
C ALA A 170 -27.02 7.55 -18.02
N ALA A 171 -27.28 7.97 -16.78
CA ALA A 171 -28.63 8.26 -16.30
C ALA A 171 -29.27 9.44 -17.07
N LYS A 172 -28.46 10.45 -17.42
CA LYS A 172 -28.85 11.62 -18.21
C LYS A 172 -28.81 11.38 -19.73
N SER A 173 -28.40 10.19 -20.16
CA SER A 173 -28.13 9.87 -21.58
C SER A 173 -27.14 10.86 -22.25
N ASP A 174 -26.21 11.40 -21.45
CA ASP A 174 -25.17 12.33 -21.90
C ASP A 174 -23.94 11.56 -22.42
N MET A 175 -23.85 11.46 -23.74
CA MET A 175 -22.75 10.76 -24.43
C MET A 175 -21.43 11.52 -24.34
N THR A 176 -21.46 12.84 -24.18
CA THR A 176 -20.23 13.65 -24.05
C THR A 176 -19.65 13.51 -22.65
N GLY A 177 -20.51 13.53 -21.63
CA GLY A 177 -20.15 13.19 -20.26
C GLY A 177 -19.56 11.79 -20.14
N TRP A 178 -20.18 10.80 -20.80
CA TRP A 178 -19.66 9.43 -20.84
C TRP A 178 -18.25 9.36 -21.43
N ARG A 179 -18.02 9.93 -22.63
CA ARG A 179 -16.70 9.93 -23.27
C ARG A 179 -15.63 10.57 -22.38
N THR A 180 -15.99 11.67 -21.72
CA THR A 180 -15.06 12.38 -20.82
C THR A 180 -14.72 11.53 -19.60
N ALA A 181 -15.70 10.88 -18.99
CA ALA A 181 -15.47 10.00 -17.84
C ALA A 181 -14.60 8.78 -18.23
N VAL A 182 -14.89 8.14 -19.36
CA VAL A 182 -14.08 7.02 -19.87
C VAL A 182 -12.64 7.45 -20.17
N ALA A 183 -12.44 8.61 -20.80
CA ALA A 183 -11.10 9.15 -21.07
C ALA A 183 -10.30 9.40 -19.79
N ARG A 184 -10.93 9.95 -18.74
CA ARG A 184 -10.29 10.14 -17.43
C ARG A 184 -9.90 8.82 -16.77
N ILE A 185 -10.77 7.82 -16.84
CA ILE A 185 -10.46 6.47 -16.34
C ILE A 185 -9.26 5.91 -17.08
N GLN A 186 -9.25 6.03 -18.41
CA GLN A 186 -8.16 5.53 -19.25
C GLN A 186 -6.83 6.23 -18.93
N GLU A 187 -6.80 7.56 -18.84
CA GLU A 187 -5.59 8.32 -18.50
C GLU A 187 -5.01 7.92 -17.13
N ARG A 188 -5.89 7.79 -16.12
CA ARG A 188 -5.50 7.35 -14.78
C ARG A 188 -5.03 5.91 -14.80
N TYR A 189 -5.72 5.05 -15.55
CA TYR A 189 -5.36 3.65 -15.70
C TYR A 189 -3.99 3.50 -16.37
N ASP A 190 -3.71 4.21 -17.45
CA ASP A 190 -2.42 4.18 -18.16
C ASP A 190 -1.24 4.54 -17.24
N THR A 191 -1.48 5.42 -16.26
CA THR A 191 -0.48 5.80 -15.26
C THR A 191 -0.21 4.70 -14.24
N ILE A 192 -1.23 3.96 -13.82
CA ILE A 192 -1.10 2.88 -12.83
C ILE A 192 -0.88 1.50 -13.47
N ARG A 193 -1.12 1.34 -14.78
CA ARG A 193 -1.15 0.05 -15.47
C ARG A 193 0.12 -0.78 -15.25
N PRO A 194 1.35 -0.23 -15.36
CA PRO A 194 2.56 -1.00 -15.09
C PRO A 194 2.60 -1.55 -13.66
N ALA A 195 2.15 -0.75 -12.70
CA ALA A 195 2.08 -1.11 -11.28
C ALA A 195 1.03 -2.20 -11.00
N VAL A 196 -0.11 -2.12 -11.68
CA VAL A 196 -1.19 -3.12 -11.60
C VAL A 196 -0.73 -4.47 -12.15
N ILE A 197 -0.07 -4.50 -13.32
CA ILE A 197 0.44 -5.74 -13.93
C ILE A 197 1.46 -6.44 -13.04
N ILE A 198 2.27 -5.68 -12.30
CA ILE A 198 3.27 -6.24 -11.37
C ILE A 198 2.60 -6.87 -10.14
N ALA A 199 1.53 -6.27 -9.62
CA ALA A 199 0.90 -6.64 -8.35
C ALA A 199 -0.31 -7.58 -8.48
N ARG A 200 -0.87 -7.75 -9.68
CA ARG A 200 -2.11 -8.51 -9.91
C ARG A 200 -1.90 -9.58 -10.97
N LYS A 201 -2.83 -10.54 -10.97
CA LYS A 201 -2.80 -11.63 -11.95
C LYS A 201 -3.17 -11.11 -13.34
N PRO A 202 -2.55 -11.60 -14.42
CA PRO A 202 -2.85 -11.16 -15.79
C PRO A 202 -4.33 -11.24 -16.17
N GLU A 203 -5.07 -12.22 -15.64
CA GLU A 203 -6.49 -12.40 -15.97
C GLU A 203 -7.36 -11.26 -15.43
N GLU A 204 -7.03 -10.72 -14.25
CA GLU A 204 -7.76 -9.59 -13.64
C GLU A 204 -7.50 -8.30 -14.40
N VAL A 205 -6.26 -8.08 -14.82
CA VAL A 205 -5.87 -6.94 -15.65
C VAL A 205 -6.57 -6.98 -17.00
N ASN A 206 -6.53 -8.13 -17.68
CA ASN A 206 -7.17 -8.33 -18.98
C ASN A 206 -8.70 -8.13 -18.93
N ARG A 207 -9.34 -8.52 -17.83
CA ARG A 207 -10.78 -8.28 -17.63
C ARG A 207 -11.10 -6.78 -17.58
N PHE A 208 -10.28 -6.00 -16.88
CA PHE A 208 -10.46 -4.55 -16.81
C PHE A 208 -10.15 -3.88 -18.15
N ASP A 209 -9.09 -4.30 -18.84
CA ASP A 209 -8.72 -3.82 -20.19
C ASP A 209 -9.86 -4.05 -21.20
N ALA A 210 -10.43 -5.25 -21.21
CA ALA A 210 -11.55 -5.60 -22.09
C ALA A 210 -12.79 -4.74 -21.78
N TRP A 211 -13.08 -4.53 -20.49
CA TRP A 211 -14.19 -3.66 -20.08
C TRP A 211 -13.96 -2.21 -20.51
N LEU A 212 -12.75 -1.67 -20.35
CA LEU A 212 -12.44 -0.29 -20.71
C LEU A 212 -12.57 -0.07 -22.22
N SER A 213 -12.08 -1.02 -23.02
CA SER A 213 -12.26 -1.02 -24.48
C SER A 213 -13.73 -1.06 -24.88
N TYR A 214 -14.53 -1.91 -24.22
CA TYR A 214 -15.97 -1.98 -24.44
C TYR A 214 -16.68 -0.65 -24.09
N ALA A 215 -16.37 -0.05 -22.95
CA ALA A 215 -16.95 1.21 -22.51
C ALA A 215 -16.61 2.38 -23.46
N ALA A 216 -15.38 2.41 -24.01
CA ALA A 216 -14.97 3.38 -25.01
C ALA A 216 -15.68 3.15 -26.37
N GLY A 217 -15.89 1.89 -26.75
CA GLY A 217 -16.56 1.53 -28.00
C GLY A 217 -18.06 1.86 -28.01
N LEU A 218 -18.72 1.80 -26.86
CA LEU A 218 -20.17 1.93 -26.71
C LEU A 218 -20.73 3.27 -27.24
N VAL A 219 -19.97 4.35 -27.12
CA VAL A 219 -20.35 5.71 -27.57
C VAL A 219 -19.65 6.15 -28.87
N SER A 220 -18.82 5.28 -29.42
CA SER A 220 -18.08 5.47 -30.68
C SER A 220 -18.77 4.81 -31.87
N GLY A 221 -19.74 3.92 -31.61
CA GLY A 221 -20.53 3.25 -32.65
C GLY A 221 -21.55 4.14 -33.34
N SER A 222 -22.03 3.70 -34.50
CA SER A 222 -23.02 4.43 -35.32
C SER A 222 -24.43 4.42 -34.71
N ARG A 223 -24.73 3.53 -33.77
CA ARG A 223 -26.00 3.45 -33.05
C ARG A 223 -25.84 4.12 -31.67
N PRO A 224 -26.74 5.05 -31.28
CA PRO A 224 -26.75 5.55 -29.92
C PRO A 224 -27.09 4.40 -28.95
N PRO A 225 -26.24 4.14 -27.94
CA PRO A 225 -26.47 3.06 -26.99
C PRO A 225 -27.71 3.35 -26.14
N GLU A 226 -28.40 2.30 -25.76
CA GLU A 226 -29.57 2.41 -24.88
C GLU A 226 -29.14 2.70 -23.44
N ARG A 227 -30.00 3.37 -22.67
CA ARG A 227 -29.68 3.70 -21.26
C ARG A 227 -29.34 2.45 -20.45
N GLU A 228 -30.04 1.35 -20.71
CA GLU A 228 -29.83 0.07 -20.05
C GLU A 228 -28.45 -0.52 -20.36
N GLU A 229 -27.99 -0.41 -21.61
CA GLU A 229 -26.64 -0.83 -22.01
C GLU A 229 -25.55 -0.02 -21.30
N LEU A 230 -25.75 1.30 -21.19
CA LEU A 230 -24.83 2.19 -20.47
C LEU A 230 -24.80 1.88 -18.96
N MET A 231 -25.97 1.67 -18.34
CA MET A 231 -26.07 1.28 -16.93
C MET A 231 -25.42 -0.08 -16.65
N ASN A 232 -25.63 -1.06 -17.55
CA ASN A 232 -25.00 -2.37 -17.45
C ASN A 232 -23.48 -2.25 -17.58
N ALA A 233 -22.98 -1.45 -18.52
CA ALA A 233 -21.55 -1.19 -18.68
C ALA A 233 -20.91 -0.58 -17.42
N VAL A 234 -21.59 0.35 -16.74
CA VAL A 234 -21.15 0.91 -15.45
C VAL A 234 -21.10 -0.16 -14.36
N SER A 235 -22.14 -0.99 -14.26
CA SER A 235 -22.21 -2.06 -13.27
C SER A 235 -21.07 -3.06 -13.43
N HIS A 236 -20.82 -3.50 -14.66
CA HIS A 236 -19.68 -4.37 -15.00
C HIS A 236 -18.35 -3.70 -14.70
N GLY A 237 -18.21 -2.41 -14.97
CA GLY A 237 -17.00 -1.64 -14.68
C GLY A 237 -16.69 -1.52 -13.19
N ARG A 238 -17.72 -1.28 -12.37
CA ARG A 238 -17.59 -1.28 -10.91
C ARG A 238 -17.11 -2.61 -10.38
N GLU A 239 -17.64 -3.72 -10.90
CA GLU A 239 -17.22 -5.05 -10.48
C GLU A 239 -15.79 -5.37 -10.96
N ALA A 240 -15.45 -5.06 -12.22
CA ALA A 240 -14.11 -5.25 -12.76
C ALA A 240 -13.06 -4.45 -11.98
N ALA A 241 -13.34 -3.18 -11.69
CA ALA A 241 -12.49 -2.35 -10.84
C ALA A 241 -12.37 -2.94 -9.43
N ARG A 242 -13.48 -3.33 -8.82
CA ARG A 242 -13.49 -3.91 -7.48
C ARG A 242 -12.60 -5.16 -7.36
N VAL A 243 -12.71 -6.07 -8.33
CA VAL A 243 -11.89 -7.29 -8.41
C VAL A 243 -10.41 -6.93 -8.58
N MET A 244 -10.07 -6.06 -9.55
CA MET A 244 -8.68 -5.65 -9.80
C MET A 244 -8.04 -4.99 -8.56
N PHE A 245 -8.78 -4.17 -7.84
CA PHE A 245 -8.29 -3.52 -6.62
C PHE A 245 -8.29 -4.45 -5.39
N GLY A 246 -8.83 -5.68 -5.49
CA GLY A 246 -8.85 -6.66 -4.40
C GLY A 246 -9.80 -6.29 -3.26
N LYS A 247 -10.81 -5.44 -3.52
CA LYS A 247 -11.85 -5.12 -2.53
C LYS A 247 -12.99 -6.11 -2.69
N GLU A 248 -12.83 -7.34 -2.20
CA GLU A 248 -13.88 -8.35 -2.28
C GLU A 248 -15.20 -7.85 -1.67
N LYS A 249 -16.31 -8.44 -2.13
CA LYS A 249 -17.71 -8.04 -1.86
C LYS A 249 -18.12 -7.94 -0.38
N ASP A 250 -17.25 -8.29 0.57
CA ASP A 250 -17.54 -8.39 2.01
C ASP A 250 -16.41 -7.86 2.90
N GLU A 251 -15.76 -6.75 2.55
CA GLU A 251 -15.22 -5.86 3.58
C GLU A 251 -16.16 -4.66 3.74
N PRO A 252 -16.99 -4.64 4.80
CA PRO A 252 -17.77 -3.46 5.15
C PRO A 252 -16.84 -2.26 5.16
N ALA A 253 -17.32 -1.13 4.65
CA ALA A 253 -16.62 0.16 4.63
C ALA A 253 -16.30 0.76 6.03
N LEU A 254 -16.20 -0.11 7.06
CA LEU A 254 -15.91 0.16 8.46
C LEU A 254 -14.75 -0.66 9.03
N SER A 255 -14.08 -1.53 8.26
CA SER A 255 -12.71 -1.92 8.62
C SER A 255 -11.75 -0.89 8.02
N LEU A 256 -11.63 0.27 8.68
CA LEU A 256 -10.32 0.92 8.65
C LEU A 256 -9.33 -0.18 9.06
N PRO A 257 -8.30 -0.52 8.26
CA PRO A 257 -7.10 -1.05 8.86
C PRO A 257 -6.59 0.13 9.69
N LEU A 258 -7.02 0.20 10.95
CA LEU A 258 -6.14 0.74 11.97
C LEU A 258 -4.90 -0.11 11.79
N ALA A 259 -3.89 0.47 11.14
CA ALA A 259 -2.53 0.08 11.35
C ALA A 259 -2.41 -0.23 12.85
N PRO A 260 -1.75 -1.32 13.27
CA PRO A 260 -1.34 -1.46 14.66
C PRO A 260 -0.40 -0.29 14.94
N ARG A 261 -1.00 0.87 15.21
CA ARG A 261 -0.37 2.06 15.70
C ARG A 261 0.04 1.59 17.07
N GLU A 262 1.33 1.32 17.24
CA GLU A 262 1.90 1.00 18.53
C GLU A 262 1.44 2.10 19.47
N TYR A 263 0.39 1.80 20.22
CA TYR A 263 -0.10 2.64 21.27
C TYR A 263 0.96 2.49 22.35
N GLY A 264 2.02 3.30 22.23
CA GLY A 264 3.02 3.46 23.27
C GLY A 264 2.37 3.96 24.55
N LEU A 265 3.17 4.54 25.45
CA LEU A 265 2.72 4.98 26.79
C LEU A 265 1.36 5.74 26.80
N ALA A 266 1.03 6.48 25.74
CA ALA A 266 -0.26 7.17 25.59
C ALA A 266 -1.50 6.25 25.55
N GLY A 267 -1.44 5.08 24.90
CA GLY A 267 -2.59 4.17 24.88
C GLY A 267 -2.75 3.37 26.16
N TRP A 268 -1.65 3.06 26.85
CA TRP A 268 -1.68 2.52 28.21
C TRP A 268 -2.33 3.49 29.20
N LEU A 269 -2.07 4.80 29.08
CA LEU A 269 -2.73 5.83 29.89
C LEU A 269 -4.24 5.91 29.59
N GLY A 270 -4.63 5.83 28.33
CA GLY A 270 -6.05 5.78 27.93
C GLY A 270 -6.78 4.56 28.50
N ALA A 271 -6.18 3.37 28.36
CA ALA A 271 -6.74 2.13 28.92
C ALA A 271 -6.83 2.16 30.44
N GLY A 272 -5.80 2.69 31.12
CA GLY A 272 -5.78 2.87 32.57
C GLY A 272 -6.88 3.82 33.07
N PHE A 273 -7.15 4.90 32.34
CA PHE A 273 -8.22 5.84 32.68
C PHE A 273 -9.61 5.20 32.63
N ILE A 274 -9.86 4.39 31.59
CA ILE A 274 -11.14 3.66 31.43
C ILE A 274 -11.31 2.63 32.56
N LEU A 275 -10.25 1.88 32.87
CA LEU A 275 -10.24 0.91 33.99
C LEU A 275 -10.50 1.59 35.33
N ALA A 276 -9.89 2.74 35.59
CA ALA A 276 -10.10 3.51 36.81
C ALA A 276 -11.54 4.01 36.93
N ALA A 277 -12.14 4.47 35.83
CA ALA A 277 -13.54 4.90 35.80
C ALA A 277 -14.49 3.74 36.11
N LEU A 278 -14.27 2.58 35.49
CA LEU A 278 -15.07 1.37 35.76
C LEU A 278 -14.91 0.90 37.20
N PHE A 279 -13.69 0.88 37.73
CA PHE A 279 -13.43 0.51 39.12
C PHE A 279 -14.10 1.46 40.12
N TYR A 280 -14.09 2.77 39.85
CA TYR A 280 -14.78 3.75 40.68
C TYR A 280 -16.29 3.52 40.70
N THR A 281 -16.90 3.21 39.55
CA THR A 281 -18.34 2.90 39.49
C THR A 281 -18.70 1.60 40.21
N ALA A 282 -17.86 0.56 40.08
CA ALA A 282 -18.03 -0.70 40.82
C ALA A 282 -17.92 -0.49 42.33
N TYR A 283 -16.93 0.29 42.78
CA TYR A 283 -16.76 0.62 44.20
C TYR A 283 -17.92 1.46 44.76
N ARG A 284 -18.45 2.40 43.97
CA ARG A 284 -19.64 3.18 44.35
C ARG A 284 -20.88 2.30 44.49
N LYS A 285 -21.08 1.34 43.59
CA LYS A 285 -22.20 0.38 43.66
C LYS A 285 -22.07 -0.54 44.87
N TYR A 286 -20.86 -1.04 45.16
CA TYR A 286 -20.61 -1.89 46.33
C TYR A 286 -20.88 -1.18 47.67
N ARG A 287 -20.54 0.12 47.79
CA ARG A 287 -20.92 0.90 48.99
C ARG A 287 -22.42 1.15 49.12
N GLY A 288 -23.15 1.28 48.00
CA GLY A 288 -24.60 1.42 48.01
C GLY A 288 -25.33 0.18 48.54
N GLU A 289 -24.78 -1.02 48.29
CA GLU A 289 -25.36 -2.27 48.78
C GLU A 289 -25.08 -2.52 50.27
N LYS A 290 -23.94 -2.06 50.81
CA LYS A 290 -23.66 -2.16 52.25
C LYS A 290 -24.59 -1.31 53.14
N SER A 291 -25.12 -0.19 52.65
CA SER A 291 -26.09 0.62 53.39
C SER A 291 -27.50 0.03 53.45
N ARG A 292 -27.80 -0.98 52.61
CA ARG A 292 -29.11 -1.66 52.60
C ARG A 292 -29.20 -2.81 53.61
N TRP A 293 -28.08 -3.24 54.20
CA TRP A 293 -27.99 -4.36 55.15
C TRP A 293 -27.83 -3.94 56.62
N GLN A 294 -27.93 -2.65 56.96
CA GLN A 294 -27.95 -2.15 58.35
C GLN A 294 -29.36 -1.74 58.83
N LEU A 295 -30.40 -2.14 58.11
CA LEU A 295 -31.81 -1.89 58.47
C LEU A 295 -32.64 -3.17 58.61
N PHE A 296 -32.00 -4.27 59.04
CA PHE A 296 -32.66 -5.42 59.66
C PHE A 296 -31.83 -5.93 60.82
#